data_AF-A0A6L4Z286-F1
#
_entry.id   AF-A0A6L4Z286-F1
#
_cell.length_a   1.000
_cell.length_b   1.000
_cell.length_c   1.000
_cell.angle_alpha   90.00
_cell.angle_beta   90.00
_cell.angle_gamma   90.00
#
_symmetry.space_group_name_H-M   'P 1'
#
loop_
_entity.id
_entity.type
_entity.pdbx_description
1 polymer ?
#
loop_
_entity_poly.entity_id
_entity_poly.type
_entity_poly.pdbx_seq_one_letter_code
_entity_poly.pdbx_strand_id
1 'polypeptide(L)'
;KVVEKYKKDKVKDVAAEQAKSLLAAANNTTDGLKAAIEKAGLKAETRDDFRDGQSLENFNDISKVLPVALKLKVGEISKDPIFGNDKYLVFGVTKRTDPDTNKYNTESGAVKEKLLEERRSMTYDAYLDNIKKKMKSDGKIIVKKDIIDKLFQEMAAPPAQ
;
A
#
# COMPACT_ATOMS: atom_id res chain seq x y z
N LYS A 1 -9.60 -16.54 -26.76
CA LYS A 1 -9.85 -15.64 -25.60
C LYS A 1 -10.62 -16.27 -24.43
N VAL A 2 -11.42 -17.34 -24.60
CA VAL A 2 -12.11 -18.03 -23.46
C VAL A 2 -11.22 -19.11 -22.81
N VAL A 3 -10.45 -19.86 -23.61
CA VAL A 3 -9.53 -20.92 -23.12
C VAL A 3 -8.42 -20.36 -22.23
N GLU A 4 -7.90 -19.17 -22.52
CA GLU A 4 -6.87 -18.52 -21.69
C GLU A 4 -7.42 -18.01 -20.36
N LYS A 5 -8.66 -17.50 -20.33
CA LYS A 5 -9.34 -17.16 -19.07
C LYS A 5 -9.55 -18.41 -18.22
N TYR A 6 -10.06 -19.49 -18.83
CA TYR A 6 -10.27 -20.76 -18.12
C TYR A 6 -8.97 -21.36 -17.55
N LYS A 7 -7.87 -21.29 -18.30
CA LYS A 7 -6.55 -21.70 -17.81
C LYS A 7 -6.07 -20.81 -16.66
N LYS A 8 -6.26 -19.50 -16.74
CA LYS A 8 -5.90 -18.57 -15.65
C LYS A 8 -6.73 -18.83 -14.39
N ASP A 9 -8.01 -19.09 -14.52
CA ASP A 9 -8.90 -19.37 -13.39
C ASP A 9 -8.53 -20.72 -12.73
N LYS A 10 -8.29 -21.77 -13.52
CA LYS A 10 -7.77 -23.06 -13.03
C LYS A 10 -6.43 -22.94 -12.32
N VAL A 11 -5.52 -22.10 -12.83
CA VAL A 11 -4.20 -21.88 -12.20
C VAL A 11 -4.35 -21.15 -10.86
N LYS A 12 -5.31 -20.24 -10.73
CA LYS A 12 -5.63 -19.58 -9.45
C LYS A 12 -6.17 -20.58 -8.43
N ASP A 13 -7.10 -21.43 -8.83
CA ASP A 13 -7.68 -22.45 -7.94
C ASP A 13 -6.62 -23.44 -7.45
N VAL A 14 -5.77 -23.94 -8.35
CA VAL A 14 -4.65 -24.83 -8.00
C VAL A 14 -3.65 -24.14 -7.07
N ALA A 15 -3.31 -22.88 -7.32
CA ALA A 15 -2.43 -22.12 -6.46
C ALA A 15 -3.04 -21.88 -5.06
N ALA A 16 -4.36 -21.67 -4.98
CA ALA A 16 -5.08 -21.54 -3.72
C ALA A 16 -5.04 -22.85 -2.91
N GLU A 17 -5.29 -23.99 -3.57
CA GLU A 17 -5.22 -25.31 -2.96
C GLU A 17 -3.82 -25.65 -2.48
N GLN A 18 -2.79 -25.36 -3.29
CA GLN A 18 -1.40 -25.54 -2.91
C GLN A 18 -1.02 -24.67 -1.69
N ALA A 19 -1.45 -23.41 -1.67
CA ALA A 19 -1.19 -22.53 -0.53
C ALA A 19 -1.87 -23.03 0.77
N LYS A 20 -3.11 -23.52 0.67
CA LYS A 20 -3.81 -24.15 1.80
C LYS A 20 -3.14 -25.44 2.25
N SER A 21 -2.69 -26.28 1.31
CA SER A 21 -1.98 -27.52 1.61
C SER A 21 -0.63 -27.26 2.28
N LEU A 22 0.09 -26.21 1.87
CA LEU A 22 1.33 -25.77 2.52
C LEU A 22 1.08 -25.30 3.95
N LEU A 23 0.02 -24.52 4.18
CA LEU A 23 -0.37 -24.11 5.54
C LEU A 23 -0.75 -25.30 6.42
N ALA A 24 -1.53 -26.25 5.89
CA ALA A 24 -1.90 -27.47 6.60
C ALA A 24 -0.67 -28.31 6.95
N ALA A 25 0.29 -28.44 6.03
CA ALA A 25 1.54 -29.17 6.25
C ALA A 25 2.50 -28.46 7.22
N ALA A 26 2.40 -27.13 7.34
CA ALA A 26 3.29 -26.32 8.16
C ALA A 26 2.97 -26.34 9.66
N ASN A 27 1.85 -26.93 10.10
CA ASN A 27 1.45 -27.03 11.51
C ASN A 27 1.54 -25.70 12.30
N ASN A 28 1.28 -24.57 11.63
CA ASN A 28 1.37 -23.22 12.18
C ASN A 28 2.77 -22.76 12.67
N THR A 29 3.85 -23.47 12.34
CA THR A 29 5.22 -23.09 12.76
C THR A 29 6.09 -22.69 11.57
N THR A 30 7.02 -21.78 11.79
CA THR A 30 7.99 -21.36 10.76
C THR A 30 8.88 -22.50 10.28
N ASP A 31 9.24 -23.44 11.17
CA ASP A 31 10.05 -24.59 10.82
C ASP A 31 9.25 -25.62 10.02
N GLY A 32 7.98 -25.82 10.38
CA GLY A 32 7.05 -26.64 9.59
C GLY A 32 6.83 -26.05 8.20
N LEU A 33 6.74 -24.72 8.09
CA LEU A 33 6.63 -24.05 6.80
C LEU A 33 7.88 -24.22 5.93
N LYS A 34 9.09 -24.10 6.50
CA LYS A 34 10.34 -24.38 5.78
C LYS A 34 10.38 -25.82 5.26
N ALA A 35 10.04 -26.80 6.10
CA ALA A 35 9.99 -28.20 5.70
C ALA A 35 8.94 -28.47 4.60
N ALA A 36 7.78 -27.81 4.67
CA ALA A 36 6.74 -27.91 3.64
C ALA A 36 7.17 -27.30 2.30
N ILE A 37 7.89 -26.16 2.35
CA ILE A 37 8.45 -25.49 1.16
C ILE A 37 9.50 -26.38 0.48
N GLU A 38 10.42 -26.97 1.25
CA GLU A 38 11.44 -27.89 0.75
C GLU A 38 10.82 -29.13 0.09
N LYS A 39 9.81 -29.73 0.73
CA LYS A 39 9.05 -30.86 0.16
C LYS A 39 8.31 -30.51 -1.12
N ALA A 40 7.86 -29.26 -1.24
CA ALA A 40 7.18 -28.77 -2.44
C ALA A 40 8.15 -28.32 -3.56
N GLY A 41 9.47 -28.36 -3.32
CA GLY A 41 10.49 -27.89 -4.28
C GLY A 41 10.44 -26.37 -4.52
N LEU A 42 9.86 -25.61 -3.60
CA LEU A 42 9.73 -24.16 -3.67
C LEU A 42 10.93 -23.49 -2.99
N LYS A 43 11.29 -22.27 -3.42
CA LYS A 43 12.33 -21.47 -2.76
C LYS A 43 11.69 -20.57 -1.70
N ALA A 44 12.13 -20.68 -0.45
CA ALA A 44 11.78 -19.72 0.59
C ALA A 44 12.63 -18.45 0.42
N GLU A 45 11.99 -17.29 0.34
CA GLU A 45 12.67 -16.00 0.46
C GLU A 45 12.58 -15.52 1.91
N THR A 46 13.73 -15.18 2.52
CA THR A 46 13.78 -14.55 3.85
C THR A 46 14.11 -13.08 3.68
N ARG A 47 13.40 -12.21 4.40
CA ARG A 47 13.61 -10.76 4.41
C ARG A 47 13.75 -10.29 5.85
N ASP A 48 14.87 -9.64 6.16
CA ASP A 48 15.20 -9.23 7.52
C ASP A 48 14.63 -7.85 7.90
N ASP A 49 14.30 -7.01 6.92
CA ASP A 49 13.87 -5.61 7.11
C ASP A 49 12.46 -5.31 6.55
N PHE A 50 11.51 -6.21 6.79
CA PHE A 50 10.13 -5.97 6.36
C PHE A 50 9.47 -4.84 7.18
N ARG A 51 9.18 -3.71 6.52
CA ARG A 51 8.55 -2.51 7.10
C ARG A 51 7.57 -1.87 6.13
N ASP A 52 6.75 -0.95 6.64
CA ASP A 52 5.79 -0.21 5.82
C ASP A 52 6.49 0.52 4.65
N GLY A 53 5.83 0.55 3.49
CA GLY A 53 6.35 1.15 2.26
C GLY A 53 7.45 0.36 1.52
N GLN A 54 7.88 -0.80 2.00
CA GLN A 54 8.75 -1.69 1.21
C GLN A 54 7.92 -2.47 0.19
N SER A 55 8.54 -2.88 -0.92
CA SER A 55 7.98 -3.86 -1.87
C SER A 55 8.59 -5.23 -1.63
N LEU A 56 7.78 -6.29 -1.69
CA LEU A 56 8.27 -7.66 -1.74
C LEU A 56 8.53 -7.99 -3.20
N GLU A 57 9.67 -8.61 -3.46
CA GLU A 57 9.96 -9.12 -4.79
C GLU A 57 8.84 -10.10 -5.17
N ASN A 58 8.25 -9.89 -6.34
CA ASN A 58 7.14 -10.70 -6.86
C ASN A 58 5.77 -10.55 -6.16
N PHE A 59 5.61 -9.68 -5.16
CA PHE A 59 4.33 -9.39 -4.48
C PHE A 59 4.21 -7.93 -4.02
N ASN A 60 3.43 -7.11 -4.73
CA ASN A 60 3.33 -5.67 -4.44
C ASN A 60 2.18 -5.30 -3.46
N ASP A 61 1.29 -6.25 -3.11
CA ASP A 61 0.10 -5.98 -2.28
C ASP A 61 0.40 -5.98 -0.76
N ILE A 62 1.42 -5.23 -0.34
CA ILE A 62 1.93 -5.26 1.04
C ILE A 62 0.99 -4.67 2.06
N SER A 63 0.09 -3.78 1.64
CA SER A 63 -0.98 -3.26 2.48
C SER A 63 -1.87 -4.39 3.05
N LYS A 64 -1.94 -5.56 2.40
CA LYS A 64 -2.65 -6.74 2.91
C LYS A 64 -1.79 -7.62 3.82
N VAL A 65 -0.48 -7.64 3.58
CA VAL A 65 0.50 -8.50 4.28
C VAL A 65 0.91 -7.88 5.61
N LEU A 66 1.24 -6.59 5.61
CA LEU A 66 1.72 -5.84 6.76
C LEU A 66 0.82 -5.99 8.02
N PRO A 67 -0.52 -5.79 7.96
CA PRO A 67 -1.36 -5.90 9.15
C PRO A 67 -1.44 -7.33 9.69
N VAL A 68 -1.24 -8.35 8.85
CA VAL A 68 -1.20 -9.75 9.29
C VAL A 68 0.17 -10.05 9.90
N ALA A 69 1.26 -9.65 9.26
CA ALA A 69 2.62 -9.84 9.76
C ALA A 69 2.87 -9.19 11.13
N LEU A 70 2.36 -7.97 11.35
CA LEU A 70 2.51 -7.27 12.63
C LEU A 70 1.72 -7.92 13.79
N LYS A 71 0.70 -8.73 13.49
CA LYS A 71 -0.11 -9.44 14.49
C LYS A 71 0.47 -10.80 14.88
N LEU A 72 1.34 -11.38 14.05
CA LEU A 72 1.94 -12.68 14.29
C LEU A 72 3.08 -12.57 15.31
N LYS A 73 3.23 -13.61 16.14
CA LYS A 73 4.39 -13.76 17.02
C LYS A 73 5.57 -14.37 16.26
N VAL A 74 6.77 -14.21 16.82
CA VAL A 74 7.96 -14.90 16.32
C VAL A 74 7.72 -16.41 16.37
N GLY A 75 7.95 -17.10 15.25
CA GLY A 75 7.71 -18.53 15.08
C GLY A 75 6.32 -18.88 14.53
N GLU A 76 5.40 -17.92 14.43
CA GLU A 76 4.06 -18.13 13.86
C GLU A 76 4.02 -17.84 12.35
N ILE A 77 3.06 -18.46 11.66
CA ILE A 77 2.79 -18.29 10.23
C ILE A 77 1.43 -17.62 9.99
N SER A 78 1.23 -17.10 8.79
CA SER A 78 -0.06 -16.56 8.34
C SER A 78 -1.15 -17.63 8.43
N LYS A 79 -2.27 -17.31 9.10
CA LYS A 79 -3.41 -18.25 9.25
C LYS A 79 -4.09 -18.60 7.93
N ASP A 80 -4.11 -17.64 7.01
CA ASP A 80 -4.73 -17.76 5.70
C ASP A 80 -3.75 -17.33 4.60
N PRO A 81 -3.82 -17.95 3.40
CA PRO A 81 -3.06 -17.47 2.26
C PRO A 81 -3.51 -16.07 1.85
N ILE A 82 -2.56 -15.15 1.66
CA ILE A 82 -2.88 -13.80 1.20
C ILE A 82 -2.87 -13.79 -0.33
N PHE A 83 -4.02 -13.44 -0.93
CA PHE A 83 -4.13 -13.25 -2.37
C PHE A 83 -3.78 -11.83 -2.78
N GLY A 84 -2.81 -11.71 -3.70
CA GLY A 84 -2.39 -10.44 -4.28
C GLY A 84 -1.70 -10.62 -5.62
N ASN A 85 -1.97 -9.70 -6.55
CA ASN A 85 -1.44 -9.68 -7.91
C ASN A 85 -1.44 -11.07 -8.63
N ASP A 86 -2.58 -11.78 -8.59
CA ASP A 86 -2.78 -13.13 -9.15
C ASP A 86 -1.91 -14.25 -8.53
N LYS A 87 -1.34 -14.03 -7.35
CA LYS A 87 -0.54 -15.01 -6.60
C LYS A 87 -1.05 -15.17 -5.17
N TYR A 88 -0.73 -16.31 -4.57
CA TYR A 88 -0.93 -16.58 -3.15
C TYR A 88 0.40 -16.50 -2.40
N LEU A 89 0.40 -15.75 -1.31
CA LEU A 89 1.55 -15.61 -0.41
C LEU A 89 1.22 -16.27 0.93
N VAL A 90 2.14 -17.14 1.38
CA VAL A 90 2.17 -17.69 2.72
C VAL A 90 3.50 -17.30 3.34
N PHE A 91 3.49 -16.78 4.56
CA PHE A 91 4.70 -16.28 5.21
C PHE A 91 4.66 -16.57 6.71
N GLY A 92 5.83 -16.53 7.35
CA GLY A 92 5.96 -16.64 8.79
C GLY A 92 6.98 -15.66 9.34
N VAL A 93 6.81 -15.29 10.60
CA VAL A 93 7.65 -14.27 11.25
C VAL A 93 8.81 -14.97 11.97
N THR A 94 10.02 -14.81 11.45
CA THR A 94 11.25 -15.39 12.03
C THR A 94 11.86 -14.53 13.12
N LYS A 95 11.69 -13.21 13.03
CA LYS A 95 12.22 -12.23 13.99
C LYS A 95 11.30 -11.01 14.02
N ARG A 96 11.21 -10.39 15.19
CA ARG A 96 10.53 -9.11 15.40
C ARG A 96 11.53 -8.13 15.99
N THR A 97 11.58 -6.94 15.41
CA THR A 97 12.33 -5.81 15.95
C THR A 97 11.32 -4.84 16.53
N ASP A 98 11.35 -4.64 17.84
CA ASP A 98 10.45 -3.69 18.48
C ASP A 98 10.92 -2.24 18.23
N PRO A 99 9.99 -1.28 18.15
CA PRO A 99 10.33 0.11 17.94
C PRO A 99 11.17 0.65 19.11
N ASP A 100 12.25 1.36 18.79
CA ASP A 100 13.08 2.03 19.77
C ASP A 100 12.33 3.22 20.39
N THR A 101 11.83 3.03 21.61
CA THR A 101 11.09 4.06 22.35
C THR A 101 11.94 5.29 22.68
N ASN A 102 13.27 5.18 22.67
CA ASN A 102 14.14 6.31 22.95
C ASN A 102 14.15 7.29 21.77
N LYS A 103 14.12 6.78 20.53
CA LYS A 103 14.01 7.62 19.32
C LYS A 103 12.65 8.30 19.20
N TYR A 104 11.59 7.63 19.66
CA TYR A 104 10.26 8.22 19.66
C TYR A 104 10.20 9.55 20.43
N ASN A 105 10.84 9.64 21.60
CA ASN A 105 10.84 10.88 22.37
C ASN A 105 11.53 12.02 21.60
N THR A 106 12.65 11.72 20.91
CA THR A 106 13.38 12.69 20.08
C THR A 106 12.58 13.12 18.84
N GLU A 107 11.89 12.19 18.18
CA GLU A 107 11.17 12.46 16.93
C GLU A 107 9.75 13.02 17.16
N SER A 108 9.16 12.79 18.34
CA SER A 108 7.78 13.18 18.66
C SER A 108 7.54 14.69 18.53
N GLY A 109 8.54 15.51 18.87
CA GLY A 109 8.48 16.97 18.72
C GLY A 109 8.34 17.37 17.26
N ALA A 110 9.22 16.84 16.40
CA ALA A 110 9.23 17.13 14.97
C ALA A 110 7.94 16.63 14.28
N VAL A 111 7.44 15.46 14.67
CA VAL A 111 6.17 14.92 14.14
C VAL A 111 4.99 15.81 14.53
N LYS A 112 4.94 16.27 15.79
CA LYS A 112 3.89 17.19 16.24
C LYS A 112 3.92 18.50 15.49
N GLU A 113 5.11 19.08 15.30
CA GLU A 113 5.28 20.35 14.58
C GLU A 113 4.83 20.22 13.12
N LYS A 114 5.24 19.15 12.42
CA LYS A 114 4.79 18.84 11.06
C LYS A 114 3.27 18.71 10.97
N LEU A 115 2.65 17.94 11.86
CA LEU A 115 1.18 17.77 11.86
C LEU A 115 0.46 19.09 12.16
N LEU A 116 1.03 19.93 13.02
CA LEU A 116 0.46 21.21 13.38
C LEU A 116 0.55 22.21 12.21
N GLU A 117 1.67 22.22 11.49
CA GLU A 117 1.84 23.00 10.26
C GLU A 117 0.87 22.55 9.16
N GLU A 118 0.72 21.24 8.95
CA GLU A 118 -0.23 20.68 7.99
C GLU A 118 -1.68 21.11 8.29
N ARG A 119 -2.08 21.06 9.57
CA ARG A 119 -3.40 21.53 10.04
C ARG A 119 -3.59 23.03 9.87
N ARG A 120 -2.54 23.83 10.11
CA ARG A 120 -2.57 25.28 9.87
C ARG A 120 -2.75 25.59 8.39
N SER A 121 -2.00 24.94 7.50
CA SER A 121 -2.14 25.10 6.06
C SER A 121 -3.56 24.77 5.60
N MET A 122 -4.08 23.60 5.98
CA MET A 122 -5.44 23.19 5.62
C MET A 122 -6.51 24.19 6.09
N THR A 123 -6.36 24.73 7.30
CA THR A 123 -7.30 25.71 7.86
C THR A 123 -7.22 27.03 7.09
N TYR A 124 -6.02 27.48 6.77
CA TYR A 124 -5.78 28.71 6.01
C TYR A 124 -6.34 28.60 4.59
N ASP A 125 -6.10 27.47 3.90
CA ASP A 125 -6.61 27.21 2.56
C ASP A 125 -8.14 27.17 2.55
N ALA A 126 -8.75 26.47 3.51
CA ALA A 126 -10.20 26.43 3.65
C ALA A 126 -10.79 27.83 3.95
N TYR A 127 -10.11 28.63 4.76
CA TYR A 127 -10.51 30.00 5.06
C TYR A 127 -10.45 30.89 3.81
N LEU A 128 -9.35 30.85 3.06
CA LEU A 128 -9.19 31.59 1.80
C LEU A 128 -10.23 31.17 0.77
N ASP A 129 -10.53 29.88 0.65
CA ASP A 129 -11.55 29.39 -0.27
C ASP A 129 -12.95 29.88 0.10
N ASN A 130 -13.26 29.95 1.40
CA ASN A 130 -14.52 30.52 1.87
C ASN A 130 -14.61 32.03 1.59
N ILE A 131 -13.52 32.79 1.81
CA ILE A 131 -13.49 34.22 1.44
C ILE A 131 -13.66 34.39 -0.07
N LYS A 132 -12.92 33.64 -0.89
CA LYS A 132 -13.03 33.70 -2.35
C LYS A 132 -14.46 33.38 -2.81
N LYS A 133 -15.10 32.37 -2.23
CA LYS A 133 -16.52 32.05 -2.50
C LYS A 133 -17.43 33.22 -2.15
N LYS A 134 -17.27 33.83 -0.97
CA LYS A 134 -18.07 34.97 -0.54
C LYS A 134 -17.84 36.21 -1.42
N MET A 135 -16.60 36.50 -1.78
CA MET A 135 -16.30 37.64 -2.65
C MET A 135 -16.78 37.42 -4.10
N LYS A 136 -16.84 36.16 -4.58
CA LYS A 136 -17.51 35.81 -5.84
C LYS A 136 -19.02 35.98 -5.75
N SER A 137 -19.66 35.56 -4.66
CA SER A 137 -21.12 35.75 -4.47
C SER A 137 -21.49 37.22 -4.33
N ASP A 138 -20.66 38.00 -3.64
CA ASP A 138 -20.85 39.43 -3.41
C ASP A 138 -20.47 40.27 -4.66
N GLY A 139 -20.11 39.63 -5.78
CA GLY A 139 -19.77 40.28 -7.05
C GLY A 139 -18.43 41.03 -7.07
N LYS A 140 -17.64 40.95 -5.98
CA LYS A 140 -16.34 41.64 -5.85
C LYS A 140 -15.20 40.93 -6.60
N ILE A 141 -15.34 39.63 -6.88
CA ILE A 141 -14.43 38.88 -7.75
C ILE A 141 -15.18 38.53 -9.03
N ILE A 142 -14.83 39.21 -10.13
CA ILE A 142 -15.38 38.94 -11.47
C ILE A 142 -14.43 37.97 -12.18
N VAL A 143 -14.81 36.71 -12.27
CA VAL A 143 -14.08 35.72 -13.08
C VAL A 143 -14.61 35.79 -14.51
N LYS A 144 -13.89 36.50 -15.39
CA LYS A 144 -14.22 36.56 -16.83
C LYS A 144 -13.77 35.28 -17.52
N LYS A 145 -14.59 34.23 -17.36
CA LYS A 145 -14.34 32.87 -17.89
C LYS A 145 -14.05 32.89 -19.40
N ASP A 146 -14.76 33.74 -20.14
CA ASP A 146 -14.64 33.87 -21.60
C ASP A 146 -13.25 34.33 -22.07
N ILE A 147 -12.56 35.16 -21.27
CA ILE A 147 -11.20 35.63 -21.57
C ILE A 147 -10.18 34.54 -21.24
N ILE A 148 -10.40 33.82 -20.14
CA ILE A 148 -9.54 32.71 -19.72
C ILE A 148 -9.61 31.60 -20.76
N ASP A 149 -10.80 31.25 -21.23
CA ASP A 149 -11.01 30.19 -22.23
C ASP A 149 -10.39 30.56 -23.59
N LYS A 150 -10.47 31.84 -24.00
CA LYS A 150 -9.74 32.33 -25.19
C LYS A 150 -8.22 32.23 -25.02
N LEU A 151 -7.69 32.62 -23.85
CA LEU A 151 -6.25 32.56 -23.57
C LEU A 151 -5.73 31.11 -23.61
N PHE A 152 -6.49 30.16 -23.07
CA PHE A 152 -6.15 28.73 -23.10
C PHE A 152 -6.23 28.15 -24.51
N GLN A 153 -7.18 28.57 -25.35
CA GLN A 153 -7.22 28.16 -26.76
C GLN A 153 -6.04 28.72 -27.57
N GLU A 154 -5.62 29.95 -27.29
CA GLU A 154 -4.50 30.60 -27.96
C GLU A 154 -3.15 29.98 -27.56
N MET A 155 -3.00 29.53 -26.31
CA MET A 155 -1.81 28.82 -25.82
C MET A 155 -1.77 27.33 -26.20
N ALA A 156 -2.92 26.70 -26.44
CA ALA A 156 -3.00 25.31 -26.90
C ALA A 156 -2.84 25.16 -28.42
N ALA A 157 -2.91 26.26 -29.17
CA ALA A 157 -2.56 26.29 -30.59
C ALA A 157 -1.01 26.26 -30.72
N PRO A 158 -0.42 25.29 -31.43
CA PRO A 158 1.02 25.32 -31.70
C PRO A 158 1.35 26.58 -32.51
N PRO A 159 2.57 27.15 -32.39
CA PRO A 159 2.94 28.36 -33.10
C PRO A 159 2.70 28.14 -34.60
N ALA A 160 1.87 29.00 -35.18
CA ALA A 160 1.65 28.98 -36.61
C ALA A 160 2.92 29.48 -37.31
N GLN A 161 3.53 28.55 -38.04
CA GLN A 161 4.59 28.67 -39.06
C GLN A 161 6.04 28.70 -38.56
#